data_AF-A0A4Z1BHE5-F1
#
_entry.id   AF-A0A4Z1BHE5-F1
#
_cell.length_a   1.000
_cell.length_b   1.000
_cell.length_c   1.000
_cell.angle_alpha   90.00
_cell.angle_beta   90.00
_cell.angle_gamma   90.00
#
_symmetry.space_group_name_H-M   'P 1'
#
loop_
_entity.id
_entity.type
_entity.pdbx_description
1 polymer ?
#
loop_
_entity_poly.entity_id
_entity_poly.type
_entity_poly.pdbx_seq_one_letter_code
_entity_poly.pdbx_strand_id
1 'polypeptide(L)'
;MHNMSDIIEQYIKKLFEETNEDVVEIQRANIAQRFDCVPSQLNYVIKTRFTNEHGYEIESKRGGGGYIRITKIENKDATGYINHLMQLIGPSISQQQAYYILDGLLDKNLITEREARMIQAVVDRETLKMDVVARDIIRANILKRLLPIINYY
;
A
#
# COMPACT_ATOMS: atom_id res chain seq x y z
N MET A 1 0.12 -20.64 -3.20
CA MET A 1 1.58 -20.76 -2.97
C MET A 1 2.01 -19.48 -2.29
N HIS A 2 2.39 -19.53 -1.02
CA HIS A 2 2.88 -18.33 -0.32
C HIS A 2 4.30 -18.06 -0.75
N ASN A 3 4.51 -16.94 -1.45
CA ASN A 3 5.84 -16.46 -1.77
C ASN A 3 6.48 -15.91 -0.47
N MET A 4 7.81 -15.88 -0.39
CA MET A 4 8.54 -15.35 0.77
C MET A 4 8.06 -13.95 1.17
N SER A 5 7.68 -13.12 0.19
CA SER A 5 7.09 -11.81 0.43
C SER A 5 5.81 -11.87 1.26
N ASP A 6 4.91 -12.80 0.95
CA ASP A 6 3.62 -12.94 1.64
C ASP A 6 3.82 -13.46 3.07
N ILE A 7 4.82 -14.33 3.27
CA ILE A 7 5.19 -14.84 4.60
C ILE A 7 5.70 -13.70 5.49
N ILE A 8 6.60 -12.86 4.98
CA ILE A 8 7.14 -11.70 5.71
C ILE A 8 6.02 -10.69 5.99
N GLU A 9 5.13 -10.45 5.03
CA GLU A 9 3.97 -9.57 5.21
C GLU A 9 3.05 -10.05 6.33
N GLN A 10 2.63 -11.32 6.29
CA GLN A 10 1.78 -11.92 7.33
C GLN A 10 2.45 -11.88 8.70
N TYR A 11 3.76 -12.11 8.76
CA TYR A 11 4.51 -12.00 10.00
C TYR A 11 4.47 -10.59 10.58
N ILE A 12 4.71 -9.56 9.78
CA ILE A 12 4.64 -8.17 10.23
C ILE A 12 3.22 -7.81 10.66
N LYS A 13 2.18 -8.22 9.91
CA LYS A 13 0.77 -8.03 10.27
C LYS A 13 0.45 -8.65 11.65
N LYS A 14 0.96 -9.86 11.91
CA LYS A 14 0.82 -10.56 13.19
C LYS A 14 1.51 -9.84 14.36
N LEU A 15 2.65 -9.19 14.13
CA LEU A 15 3.30 -8.40 15.19
C LEU A 15 2.40 -7.27 15.70
N PHE A 16 1.66 -6.61 14.81
CA PHE A 16 0.68 -5.59 15.24
C PHE A 16 -0.48 -6.18 16.05
N GLU A 17 -0.92 -7.39 15.72
CA GLU A 17 -1.99 -8.08 16.46
C GLU A 17 -1.52 -8.51 17.87
N GLU A 18 -0.26 -8.93 17.99
CA GLU A 18 0.32 -9.41 19.24
C GLU A 18 0.62 -8.29 20.22
N THR A 19 1.04 -7.11 19.75
CA THR A 19 1.33 -5.96 20.62
C THR A 19 0.09 -5.13 20.95
N ASN A 20 -0.98 -5.27 20.15
CA ASN A 20 -2.14 -4.36 20.18
C ASN A 20 -1.73 -2.88 20.08
N GLU A 21 -0.60 -2.61 19.41
CA GLU A 21 -0.06 -1.29 19.14
C GLU A 21 -0.19 -0.98 17.65
N ASP A 22 -0.28 0.31 17.32
CA ASP A 22 -0.25 0.78 15.93
C ASP A 22 1.16 0.95 15.38
N VAL A 23 2.19 0.56 16.14
CA VAL A 23 3.60 0.70 15.75
C VAL A 23 4.31 -0.62 15.94
N VAL A 24 5.09 -1.01 14.93
CA VAL A 24 5.99 -2.16 15.00
C VAL A 24 7.39 -1.74 14.55
N GLU A 25 8.40 -2.09 15.34
CA GLU A 25 9.80 -1.90 14.99
C GLU A 25 10.46 -3.24 14.66
N ILE A 26 11.13 -3.30 13.51
CA ILE A 26 11.86 -4.48 13.05
C ILE A 26 13.29 -4.14 12.66
N GLN A 27 14.20 -5.08 12.87
CA GLN A 27 15.57 -4.98 12.37
C GLN A 27 15.72 -5.83 11.11
N ARG A 28 16.30 -5.26 10.06
CA ARG A 28 16.47 -5.94 8.77
C ARG A 28 17.25 -7.25 8.89
N ALA A 29 18.31 -7.25 9.72
CA ALA A 29 19.13 -8.42 9.96
C ALA A 29 18.33 -9.55 10.63
N ASN A 30 17.51 -9.23 11.62
CA ASN A 30 16.73 -10.23 12.36
C ASN A 30 15.67 -10.89 11.47
N ILE A 31 15.00 -10.11 10.61
CA ILE A 31 14.04 -10.66 9.64
C ILE A 31 14.76 -11.55 8.63
N ALA A 32 15.87 -11.09 8.06
CA ALA A 32 16.66 -11.86 7.10
C ALA A 32 17.12 -13.21 7.69
N GLN A 33 17.61 -13.20 8.94
CA GLN A 33 18.03 -14.41 9.63
C GLN A 33 16.85 -15.33 9.96
N ARG A 34 15.71 -14.78 10.39
CA ARG A 34 14.51 -15.56 10.76
C ARG A 34 13.91 -16.33 9.59
N PHE A 35 13.89 -15.71 8.41
CA PHE A 35 13.28 -16.29 7.21
C PHE A 35 14.30 -16.86 6.21
N ASP A 36 15.57 -16.93 6.59
CA ASP A 36 16.69 -17.35 5.75
C ASP A 36 16.66 -16.68 4.35
N CYS A 37 16.48 -15.35 4.35
CA CYS A 37 16.32 -14.57 3.13
C CYS A 37 17.29 -13.39 3.05
N VAL A 38 17.54 -12.90 1.84
CA VAL A 38 18.39 -11.71 1.64
C VAL A 38 17.74 -10.45 2.22
N PRO A 39 18.51 -9.49 2.79
CA PRO A 39 17.95 -8.26 3.37
C PRO A 39 17.14 -7.39 2.39
N SER A 40 17.40 -7.50 1.09
CA SER A 40 16.61 -6.83 0.05
C SER A 40 15.18 -7.32 -0.04
N GLN A 41 14.90 -8.56 0.37
CA GLN A 41 13.55 -9.13 0.36
C GLN A 41 12.61 -8.35 1.28
N LEU A 42 13.07 -8.01 2.49
CA LEU A 42 12.29 -7.15 3.39
C LEU A 42 12.06 -5.77 2.78
N ASN A 43 13.08 -5.15 2.16
CA ASN A 43 12.89 -3.86 1.52
C ASN A 43 11.85 -3.90 0.39
N TYR A 44 11.79 -5.00 -0.36
CA TYR A 44 10.76 -5.20 -1.36
C TYR A 44 9.37 -5.25 -0.70
N VAL A 45 9.18 -6.11 0.31
CA VAL A 45 7.92 -6.23 1.05
C VAL A 45 7.46 -4.89 1.62
N ILE A 46 8.34 -4.14 2.26
CA ILE A 46 8.02 -2.81 2.80
C ILE A 46 7.58 -1.86 1.69
N LYS A 47 8.29 -1.82 0.56
CA LYS A 47 7.99 -0.92 -0.56
C LYS A 47 6.72 -1.27 -1.33
N THR A 48 6.21 -2.49 -1.21
CA THR A 48 5.05 -2.96 -1.97
C THR A 48 3.81 -3.19 -1.13
N ARG A 49 3.95 -3.56 0.16
CA ARG A 49 2.84 -3.98 1.03
C ARG A 49 2.59 -3.04 2.22
N PHE A 50 3.63 -2.34 2.68
CA PHE A 50 3.54 -1.43 3.83
C PHE A 50 3.80 -0.01 3.36
N THR A 51 2.93 0.48 2.48
CA THR A 51 3.00 1.82 1.90
C THR A 51 1.91 2.72 2.46
N ASN A 52 2.02 4.03 2.22
CA ASN A 52 0.99 4.99 2.62
C ASN A 52 -0.36 4.64 1.99
N GLU A 53 -0.36 4.15 0.75
CA GLU A 53 -1.56 3.68 0.05
C GLU A 53 -2.20 2.48 0.76
N HIS A 54 -1.42 1.60 1.37
CA HIS A 54 -1.93 0.48 2.18
C HIS A 54 -2.27 0.90 3.63
N GLY A 55 -2.09 2.18 3.98
CA GLY A 55 -2.38 2.73 5.31
C GLY A 55 -1.23 2.59 6.31
N TYR A 56 0.01 2.53 5.84
CA TYR A 56 1.20 2.45 6.69
C TYR A 56 2.16 3.60 6.43
N GLU A 57 2.72 4.15 7.49
CA GLU A 57 3.85 5.08 7.45
C GLU A 57 5.14 4.33 7.82
N ILE A 58 6.22 4.61 7.09
CA ILE A 58 7.51 3.91 7.23
C ILE A 58 8.62 4.89 7.58
N GLU A 59 9.28 4.64 8.70
CA GLU A 59 10.54 5.31 9.06
C GLU A 59 11.69 4.29 9.03
N SER A 60 12.88 4.74 8.63
CA SER A 60 14.06 3.86 8.67
C SER A 60 15.30 4.59 9.18
N LYS A 61 16.04 3.93 10.07
CA LYS A 61 17.32 4.40 10.61
C LYS A 61 18.45 3.51 10.12
N ARG A 62 19.52 4.11 9.59
CA ARG A 62 20.75 3.40 9.16
C ARG A 62 21.82 3.43 10.26
N GLY A 63 22.76 2.49 10.23
CA GLY A 63 23.89 2.38 11.18
C GLY A 63 23.79 1.19 12.14
N GLY A 64 24.72 1.09 13.09
CA GLY A 64 24.67 0.07 14.16
C GLY A 64 23.41 0.25 15.00
N GLY A 65 22.55 -0.77 15.06
CA GLY A 65 21.22 -0.69 15.68
C GLY A 65 20.14 -0.06 14.79
N GLY A 66 20.32 -0.05 13.46
CA GLY A 66 19.30 0.41 12.53
C GLY A 66 18.01 -0.42 12.57
N TYR A 67 16.87 0.24 12.36
CA TYR A 67 15.54 -0.36 12.37
C TYR A 67 14.68 0.20 11.23
N ILE A 68 13.61 -0.53 10.93
CA ILE A 68 12.45 -0.05 10.17
C ILE A 68 11.30 0.03 11.18
N ARG A 69 10.69 1.20 11.30
CA ARG A 69 9.47 1.41 12.07
C ARG A 69 8.31 1.50 11.09
N ILE A 70 7.27 0.72 11.36
CA ILE A 70 6.06 0.64 10.56
C ILE A 70 4.93 1.07 11.46
N THR A 71 4.26 2.17 11.09
CA THR A 71 3.14 2.73 11.85
C THR A 71 1.87 2.56 11.03
N LYS A 72 0.83 1.95 11.61
CA LYS A 72 -0.52 1.98 11.04
C LYS A 72 -1.05 3.41 11.17
N ILE A 73 -1.48 3.97 10.05
CA ILE A 73 -2.18 5.25 10.05
C ILE A 73 -3.57 4.98 10.64
N GLU A 74 -3.94 5.66 11.74
CA GLU A 74 -5.24 5.54 12.42
C GLU A 74 -6.39 5.96 11.49
N ASN A 75 -6.73 5.12 10.53
CA ASN A 75 -7.94 5.23 9.75
C ASN A 75 -8.98 4.33 10.42
N LYS A 76 -9.58 4.87 11.48
CA LYS A 76 -10.51 4.15 12.38
C LYS A 76 -11.75 3.61 11.65
N ASP A 77 -12.04 4.10 10.45
CA ASP A 77 -13.10 3.62 9.57
C ASP A 77 -12.75 3.76 8.08
N ALA A 78 -13.63 3.23 7.23
CA ALA A 78 -13.51 3.29 5.77
C ALA A 78 -13.40 4.74 5.26
N THR A 79 -14.14 5.67 5.88
CA THR A 79 -14.16 7.09 5.48
C THR A 79 -12.83 7.77 5.74
N GLY A 80 -12.20 7.54 6.89
CA GLY A 80 -10.85 8.02 7.18
C GLY A 80 -9.84 7.52 6.17
N TYR A 81 -9.87 6.22 5.85
CA TYR A 81 -8.96 5.63 4.86
C TYR A 81 -9.16 6.22 3.46
N ILE A 82 -10.41 6.36 3.01
CA ILE A 82 -10.70 6.97 1.72
C ILE A 82 -10.24 8.44 1.67
N ASN A 83 -10.48 9.22 2.72
CA ASN A 83 -10.02 10.60 2.81
C ASN A 83 -8.49 10.71 2.76
N HIS A 84 -7.79 9.79 3.45
CA HIS A 84 -6.34 9.67 3.39
C HIS A 84 -5.86 9.36 1.96
N LEU A 85 -6.46 8.39 1.28
CA LEU A 85 -6.15 8.09 -0.12
C LEU A 85 -6.39 9.30 -1.03
N MET A 86 -7.46 10.07 -0.81
CA MET A 86 -7.74 11.29 -1.57
C MET A 86 -6.66 12.38 -1.37
N GLN A 87 -6.07 12.48 -0.18
CA GLN A 87 -4.95 13.38 0.11
C GLN A 87 -3.64 12.90 -0.52
N LEU A 88 -3.41 11.59 -0.53
CA LEU A 88 -2.24 10.99 -1.18
C LEU A 88 -2.26 11.15 -2.70
N ILE A 89 -3.44 11.10 -3.32
CA ILE A 89 -3.56 11.35 -4.76
C ILE A 89 -3.31 12.84 -5.00
N GLY A 90 -2.11 13.16 -5.49
CA GLY A 90 -1.73 14.50 -5.93
C GLY A 90 -2.43 14.94 -7.23
N PRO A 91 -1.88 15.95 -7.94
CA PRO A 91 -2.41 16.38 -9.24
C PRO A 91 -2.20 15.33 -10.35
N SER A 92 -1.31 14.36 -10.14
CA SER A 92 -1.04 13.25 -11.04
C SER A 92 -0.66 12.00 -10.25
N ILE A 93 -0.87 10.82 -10.83
CA ILE A 93 -0.50 9.55 -10.22
C ILE A 93 -0.09 8.53 -11.29
N SER A 94 1.01 7.82 -11.02
CA SER A 94 1.47 6.74 -11.89
C SER A 94 0.52 5.54 -11.83
N GLN A 95 0.59 4.66 -12.84
CA GLN A 95 -0.19 3.42 -12.85
C GLN A 95 0.15 2.51 -11.66
N GLN A 96 1.42 2.43 -11.27
CA GLN A 96 1.83 1.57 -10.16
C GLN A 96 1.25 2.05 -8.83
N GLN A 97 1.31 3.36 -8.56
CA GLN A 97 0.70 3.93 -7.37
C GLN A 97 -0.83 3.76 -7.37
N ALA A 98 -1.47 3.94 -8.52
CA ALA A 98 -2.90 3.65 -8.66
C ALA A 98 -3.23 2.20 -8.32
N TYR A 99 -2.39 1.24 -8.74
CA TYR A 99 -2.59 -0.17 -8.41
C TYR A 99 -2.42 -0.45 -6.92
N TYR A 100 -1.44 0.17 -6.25
CA TYR A 100 -1.32 0.07 -4.79
C TYR A 100 -2.52 0.63 -4.03
N ILE A 101 -3.16 1.69 -4.55
CA ILE A 101 -4.42 2.18 -3.99
C ILE A 101 -5.52 1.11 -4.12
N LEU A 102 -5.63 0.46 -5.27
CA LEU A 102 -6.63 -0.59 -5.51
C LEU A 102 -6.36 -1.83 -4.65
N ASP A 103 -5.10 -2.22 -4.49
CA ASP A 103 -4.68 -3.31 -3.61
C ASP A 103 -5.04 -3.00 -2.16
N GLY A 104 -4.78 -1.78 -1.69
CA GLY A 104 -5.16 -1.35 -0.33
C GLY A 104 -6.68 -1.30 -0.09
N LEU A 105 -7.47 -0.92 -1.11
CA LEU A 105 -8.94 -0.99 -1.05
C LEU A 105 -9.43 -2.44 -0.99
N LEU A 106 -8.82 -3.34 -1.77
CA LEU A 106 -9.15 -4.77 -1.80
C LEU A 106 -8.80 -5.45 -0.47
N ASP A 107 -7.60 -5.18 0.07
CA ASP A 107 -7.12 -5.71 1.36
C ASP A 107 -8.05 -5.35 2.52
N LYS A 108 -8.68 -4.17 2.44
CA LYS A 108 -9.66 -3.68 3.43
C LYS A 108 -11.11 -4.08 3.11
N ASN A 109 -11.33 -4.88 2.07
CA ASN A 109 -12.64 -5.30 1.59
C ASN A 109 -13.59 -4.12 1.26
N LEU A 110 -13.03 -2.99 0.82
CA LEU A 110 -13.80 -1.82 0.38
C LEU A 110 -14.25 -1.95 -1.08
N ILE A 111 -13.58 -2.79 -1.84
CA ILE A 111 -13.97 -3.20 -3.19
C ILE A 111 -13.78 -4.70 -3.33
N THR A 112 -14.53 -5.29 -4.26
CA THR A 112 -14.36 -6.68 -4.68
C THR A 112 -13.24 -6.83 -5.71
N GLU A 113 -12.72 -8.05 -5.90
CA GLU A 113 -11.74 -8.32 -6.97
C GLU A 113 -12.27 -7.92 -8.36
N ARG A 114 -13.57 -8.09 -8.60
CA ARG A 114 -14.21 -7.71 -9.86
C ARG A 114 -14.13 -6.19 -10.06
N GLU A 115 -14.46 -5.41 -9.04
CA GLU A 115 -14.38 -3.94 -9.09
C GLU A 115 -12.94 -3.48 -9.26
N ALA A 116 -11.99 -4.06 -8.51
CA ALA A 116 -10.57 -3.77 -8.68
C ALA A 116 -10.12 -3.98 -10.13
N ARG A 117 -10.47 -5.10 -10.77
CA ARG A 117 -10.12 -5.37 -12.18
C ARG A 117 -10.78 -4.40 -13.15
N MET A 118 -12.05 -4.03 -12.92
CA MET A 118 -12.74 -3.04 -13.75
C MET A 118 -12.04 -1.67 -13.66
N ILE A 119 -11.68 -1.24 -12.45
CA ILE A 119 -11.00 0.04 -12.25
C ILE A 119 -9.59 0.00 -12.84
N GLN A 120 -8.85 -1.09 -12.63
CA GLN A 120 -7.52 -1.31 -13.23
C GLN A 120 -7.56 -1.13 -14.75
N ALA A 121 -8.55 -1.73 -15.43
CA ALA A 121 -8.71 -1.60 -16.87
C ALA A 121 -8.97 -0.15 -17.31
N VAL A 122 -9.75 0.62 -16.54
CA VAL A 122 -10.04 2.02 -16.84
C VAL A 122 -8.79 2.92 -16.68
N VAL A 123 -7.96 2.65 -15.68
CA VAL A 123 -6.77 3.47 -15.39
C VAL A 123 -5.49 2.98 -16.08
N ASP A 124 -5.55 1.87 -16.80
CA ASP A 124 -4.39 1.28 -17.47
C ASP A 124 -3.81 2.18 -18.56
N ARG A 125 -2.50 2.09 -18.77
CA ARG A 125 -1.80 2.86 -19.81
C ARG A 125 -2.24 2.55 -21.23
N GLU A 126 -2.68 1.33 -21.50
CA GLU A 126 -3.16 0.90 -22.81
C GLU A 126 -4.58 1.40 -23.08
N THR A 127 -5.35 1.68 -22.03
CA THR A 127 -6.66 2.34 -22.12
C THR A 127 -6.49 3.84 -22.28
N LEU A 128 -5.65 4.46 -21.44
CA LEU A 128 -5.36 5.89 -21.47
C LEU A 128 -4.23 6.20 -22.47
N LYS A 129 -4.49 6.01 -23.77
CA LYS A 129 -3.54 6.25 -24.88
C LYS A 129 -3.30 7.75 -25.14
N MET A 130 -2.48 8.35 -24.29
CA MET A 130 -2.05 9.74 -24.35
C MET A 130 -0.62 9.89 -23.81
N ASP A 131 -0.06 11.09 -23.87
CA ASP A 131 1.26 11.35 -23.31
C ASP A 131 1.28 11.10 -21.79
N VAL A 132 2.48 10.85 -21.25
CA VAL A 132 2.66 10.42 -19.86
C VAL A 132 2.08 11.43 -18.86
N VAL A 133 2.22 12.74 -19.14
CA VAL A 133 1.79 13.79 -18.22
C VAL A 133 0.27 13.86 -18.19
N ALA A 134 -0.38 13.96 -19.35
CA ALA A 134 -1.84 13.98 -19.43
C ALA A 134 -2.45 12.71 -18.85
N ARG A 135 -1.83 11.55 -19.11
CA ARG A 135 -2.28 10.24 -18.64
C ARG A 135 -2.31 10.16 -17.12
N ASP A 136 -1.24 10.60 -16.46
CA ASP A 136 -1.13 10.48 -15.01
C ASP A 136 -2.04 11.49 -14.30
N ILE A 137 -2.31 12.66 -14.91
CA ILE A 137 -3.32 13.63 -14.43
C ILE A 137 -4.74 13.05 -14.56
N ILE A 138 -5.08 12.50 -15.73
CA ILE A 138 -6.41 11.93 -15.96
C ILE A 138 -6.65 10.73 -15.04
N ARG A 139 -5.64 9.88 -14.81
CA ARG A 139 -5.71 8.81 -13.83
C ARG A 139 -6.02 9.32 -12.43
N ALA A 140 -5.33 10.37 -11.98
CA ALA A 140 -5.58 10.97 -10.68
C ALA A 140 -7.02 11.50 -10.58
N ASN A 141 -7.53 12.13 -11.63
CA ASN A 141 -8.90 12.64 -11.68
C ASN A 141 -9.95 11.51 -11.60
N ILE A 142 -9.73 10.41 -12.33
CA ILE A 142 -10.62 9.24 -12.29
C ILE A 142 -10.67 8.68 -10.86
N LEU A 143 -9.52 8.43 -10.24
CA LEU A 143 -9.47 7.87 -8.89
C LEU A 143 -10.08 8.80 -7.84
N LYS A 144 -9.81 10.11 -7.93
CA LYS A 144 -10.42 11.11 -7.02
C LYS A 144 -11.94 11.17 -7.11
N ARG A 145 -12.52 10.85 -8.27
CA ARG A 145 -13.98 10.76 -8.45
C ARG A 145 -14.54 9.42 -7.98
N LEU A 146 -13.75 8.36 -8.09
CA LEU A 146 -14.16 7.00 -7.76
C LEU A 146 -14.14 6.73 -6.25
N LEU A 147 -13.13 7.23 -5.55
CA LEU A 147 -12.95 7.01 -4.10
C LEU A 147 -14.17 7.45 -3.26
N PRO A 148 -14.77 8.63 -3.46
CA PRO A 148 -16.01 8.98 -2.77
C PRO A 148 -17.18 8.05 -3.09
N ILE A 149 -17.26 7.51 -4.31
CA ILE A 149 -18.34 6.57 -4.69
C ILE A 149 -18.23 5.31 -3.85
N ILE A 150 -17.02 4.72 -3.74
CA ILE A 150 -16.77 3.56 -2.88
C ILE A 150 -17.14 3.83 -1.41
N ASN A 151 -16.92 5.05 -0.92
CA ASN A 151 -17.19 5.35 0.49
C ASN A 151 -18.67 5.44 0.83
N TYR A 152 -19.50 5.87 -0.12
CA TYR A 152 -20.91 6.18 0.13
C TYR A 152 -21.88 5.13 -0.46
N TYR A 153 -21.40 4.27 -1.37
CA TYR A 153 -22.19 3.25 -2.07
C TYR A 153 -21.47 1.91 -2.04
#